data_AF-A0AAU4K059-F1
#
_entry.id   AF-A0AAU4K059-F1
#
_cell.length_a   1.000
_cell.length_b   1.000
_cell.length_c   1.000
_cell.angle_alpha   90.00
_cell.angle_beta   90.00
_cell.angle_gamma   90.00
#
_symmetry.space_group_name_H-M   'P 1'
#
loop_
_entity.id
_entity.type
_entity.pdbx_description
1 polymer ?
#
loop_
_entity_poly.entity_id
_entity_poly.type
_entity_poly.pdbx_seq_one_letter_code
_entity_poly.pdbx_strand_id
1 'polypeptide(L)'
;MAFSDVVLATEEAAADAARRYPPIGPWIQAGPTEVSIRAAAIALAAYGGGTIMLPPKQITLTSPLPYLPGITYQGIPPKVLQQNVTAGTWLGDGEWDYVGGTRLVGDGTFAAFEANPTDQASVQSDIGNTQISNGGIYGIGVDNFTYGIHIGAQNIMGMVYGKIDKFFAKNCSQWGVKLVNFQHVAIGEILTCLCQNGQYYGALMPGLTLYPGNLEIGEIFNLIPRDGRDNRKCRGIVFEIGGTNAALNEVLVRRAQCNGFNRANLSTTVTLTSGSTSVSVPDGTNFLPGMVVNFTTTNFGFTLGQAYVIQSVSGNTITIGNGKTTAAISATGSGTLTMNTRGFPNIEVSSLNTGAQLSNSQFFQLDTEGTASCGLWLENITGCTFGLADIPATIVAAHVVGRTVKFSEIRCQNAAVTDFDANSTTSTYYGARGAAYQRPLKGFWVDTVNGVNGLNIGSGGNNQGTLPDLHNRSGNFIYPRAGMGSQVFFRDTSITLGGANTGRVVFAGTAVATYTLPTIVTDTSPAASHIGMYFDICNVGTANLTVATDGTQVMNKVSGRTSVTVAPGNSVVVTAVKDAGGNLFWLAKASALVS
;
A
#
# COMPACT_ATOMS: atom_id res chain seq x y z
N MET A 1 48.48 -6.40 34.09
CA MET A 1 47.09 -6.92 33.99
C MET A 1 47.03 -7.74 32.73
N ALA A 2 46.68 -9.02 32.88
CA ALA A 2 47.14 -10.11 32.03
C ALA A 2 46.18 -10.42 30.88
N PHE A 3 46.73 -10.95 29.80
CA PHE A 3 46.02 -11.54 28.65
C PHE A 3 45.02 -12.66 29.03
N SER A 4 44.98 -13.10 30.30
CA SER A 4 44.03 -14.10 30.81
C SER A 4 42.60 -13.56 30.98
N ASP A 5 42.43 -12.26 31.23
CA ASP A 5 41.13 -11.71 31.62
C ASP A 5 40.22 -11.45 30.41
N VAL A 6 40.79 -11.33 29.21
CA VAL A 6 40.05 -11.16 27.94
C VAL A 6 39.50 -12.49 27.41
N VAL A 7 40.19 -13.60 27.70
CA VAL A 7 39.75 -14.94 27.26
C VAL A 7 38.57 -15.44 28.13
N LEU A 8 38.64 -15.23 29.44
CA LEU A 8 37.56 -15.59 30.37
C LEU A 8 36.26 -14.81 30.10
N ALA A 9 36.35 -13.53 29.73
CA ALA A 9 35.17 -12.73 29.36
C ALA A 9 34.46 -13.23 28.09
N THR A 10 35.17 -13.88 27.15
CA THR A 10 34.55 -14.44 25.94
C THR A 10 33.85 -15.78 26.17
N GLU A 11 34.35 -16.60 27.10
CA GLU A 11 33.72 -17.88 27.46
C GLU A 11 32.48 -17.67 28.35
N GLU A 12 32.54 -16.72 29.29
CA GLU A 12 31.41 -16.39 30.16
C GLU A 12 30.25 -15.73 29.39
N ALA A 13 30.55 -14.89 28.39
CA ALA A 13 29.55 -14.33 27.49
C ALA A 13 28.85 -15.39 26.60
N ALA A 14 29.59 -16.42 26.16
CA ALA A 14 29.02 -17.54 25.42
C ALA A 14 28.13 -18.42 26.33
N ALA A 15 28.54 -18.63 27.58
CA ALA A 15 27.77 -19.38 28.58
C ALA A 15 26.50 -18.63 29.04
N ASP A 16 26.56 -17.30 29.24
CA ASP A 16 25.39 -16.47 29.58
C ASP A 16 24.40 -16.40 28.40
N ALA A 17 24.89 -16.37 27.16
CA ALA A 17 24.03 -16.43 25.98
C ALA A 17 23.31 -17.77 25.83
N ALA A 18 23.99 -18.89 26.07
CA ALA A 18 23.37 -20.22 26.10
C ALA A 18 22.34 -20.36 27.24
N ARG A 19 22.47 -19.61 28.34
CA ARG A 19 21.46 -19.55 29.41
C ARG A 19 20.26 -18.67 29.06
N ARG A 20 20.47 -17.54 28.38
CA ARG A 20 19.39 -16.62 28.00
C ARG A 20 18.60 -17.08 26.77
N TYR A 21 19.23 -17.90 25.93
CA TYR A 21 18.64 -18.45 24.71
C TYR A 21 19.06 -19.92 24.53
N PRO A 22 18.50 -20.86 25.32
CA PRO A 22 18.91 -22.25 25.25
C PRO A 22 18.60 -22.86 23.87
N PRO A 23 19.53 -23.61 23.27
CA PRO A 23 19.30 -24.28 22.01
C PRO A 23 18.16 -25.30 22.13
N ILE A 24 17.36 -25.44 21.07
CA ILE A 24 16.32 -26.46 20.99
C ILE A 24 16.93 -27.70 20.34
N GLY A 25 17.15 -28.76 21.13
CA GLY A 25 17.70 -30.03 20.65
C GLY A 25 19.24 -30.11 20.65
N PRO A 26 19.85 -31.00 19.85
CA PRO A 26 21.30 -31.15 19.73
C PRO A 26 21.97 -29.84 19.30
N TRP A 27 23.14 -29.53 19.86
CA TRP A 27 23.86 -28.32 19.52
C TRP A 27 25.37 -28.52 19.46
N ILE A 28 26.03 -27.68 18.65
CA ILE A 28 27.49 -27.63 18.51
C ILE A 28 27.95 -26.18 18.66
N GLN A 29 28.91 -25.93 19.54
CA GLN A 29 29.64 -24.66 19.57
C GLN A 29 30.68 -24.65 18.45
N ALA A 30 30.44 -23.85 17.40
CA ALA A 30 31.42 -23.69 16.33
C ALA A 30 32.56 -22.77 16.76
N GLY A 31 33.78 -23.07 16.30
CA GLY A 31 34.91 -22.15 16.34
C GLY A 31 34.70 -20.94 15.42
N PRO A 32 35.50 -19.87 15.56
CA PRO A 32 35.32 -18.60 14.84
C PRO A 32 35.87 -18.66 13.40
N THR A 33 35.66 -19.77 12.69
CA THR A 33 36.12 -19.95 11.31
C THR A 33 35.00 -20.56 10.47
N GLU A 34 34.92 -20.19 9.19
CA GLU A 34 33.96 -20.76 8.25
C GLU A 34 34.00 -22.30 8.25
N VAL A 35 35.21 -22.88 8.22
CA VAL A 35 35.42 -24.32 8.19
C VAL A 35 34.77 -25.00 9.40
N SER A 36 34.91 -24.42 10.60
CA SER A 36 34.32 -24.98 11.81
C SER A 36 32.79 -24.89 11.80
N ILE A 37 32.24 -23.79 11.30
CA ILE A 37 30.78 -23.61 11.17
C ILE A 37 30.21 -24.63 10.18
N ARG A 38 30.86 -24.80 9.02
CA ARG A 38 30.41 -25.75 8.00
C ARG A 38 30.49 -27.19 8.50
N ALA A 39 31.55 -27.55 9.22
CA ALA A 39 31.67 -28.87 9.85
C ALA A 39 30.55 -29.13 10.86
N ALA A 40 30.19 -28.13 11.69
CA ALA A 40 29.08 -28.22 12.62
C ALA A 40 27.73 -28.41 11.91
N ALA A 41 27.50 -27.69 10.81
CA ALA A 41 26.28 -27.83 10.00
C ALA A 41 26.13 -29.23 9.40
N ILE A 42 27.20 -29.78 8.83
CA ILE A 42 27.19 -31.14 8.26
C ILE A 42 26.95 -32.18 9.35
N ALA A 43 27.62 -32.05 10.51
CA ALA A 43 27.46 -32.96 11.62
C ALA A 43 26.02 -32.97 12.13
N LEU A 44 25.43 -31.79 12.42
CA LEU A 44 24.05 -31.70 12.89
C LEU A 44 23.03 -32.16 11.84
N ALA A 45 23.28 -31.91 10.55
CA ALA A 45 22.41 -32.39 9.48
C ALA A 45 22.37 -33.92 9.44
N ALA A 46 23.51 -34.59 9.66
CA ALA A 46 23.57 -36.05 9.79
C ALA A 46 22.83 -36.59 11.04
N TYR A 47 22.66 -35.76 12.09
CA TYR A 47 21.83 -36.07 13.27
C TYR A 47 20.34 -35.73 13.08
N GLY A 48 19.94 -35.22 11.92
CA GLY A 48 18.55 -34.83 11.63
C GLY A 48 18.18 -33.41 12.05
N GLY A 49 19.14 -32.58 12.43
CA GLY A 49 18.95 -31.17 12.77
C GLY A 49 19.61 -30.76 14.09
N GLY A 50 19.54 -29.46 14.39
CA GLY A 50 20.04 -28.89 15.64
C GLY A 50 20.50 -27.45 15.51
N THR A 51 21.17 -26.96 16.55
CA THR A 51 21.63 -25.56 16.63
C THR A 51 23.15 -25.44 16.59
N ILE A 52 23.65 -24.59 15.69
CA ILE A 52 25.05 -24.18 15.65
C ILE A 52 25.18 -22.88 16.43
N MET A 53 25.92 -22.93 17.54
CA MET A 53 26.20 -21.75 18.35
C MET A 53 27.44 -21.04 17.82
N LEU A 54 27.28 -19.79 17.39
CA LEU A 54 28.35 -18.94 16.86
C LEU A 54 28.91 -18.03 17.96
N PRO A 55 30.24 -17.83 18.02
CA PRO A 55 30.84 -16.95 19.02
C PRO A 55 30.52 -15.45 18.73
N PRO A 56 30.57 -14.56 19.74
CA PRO A 56 30.40 -13.11 19.58
C PRO A 56 31.64 -12.46 18.96
N LYS A 57 31.96 -12.83 17.72
CA LYS A 57 33.13 -12.33 16.99
C LYS A 57 32.76 -11.96 15.56
N GLN A 58 33.65 -11.21 14.93
CA GLN A 58 33.69 -11.10 13.48
C GLN A 58 34.25 -12.41 12.90
N ILE A 59 33.53 -13.00 11.94
CA ILE A 59 33.91 -14.23 11.25
C ILE A 59 33.90 -13.93 9.76
N THR A 60 35.08 -14.00 9.14
CA THR A 60 35.21 -13.85 7.69
C THR A 60 34.77 -15.13 7.01
N LEU A 61 33.91 -14.99 6.00
CA LEU A 61 33.51 -16.06 5.10
C LEU A 61 34.21 -15.87 3.75
N THR A 62 34.41 -16.97 3.06
CA THR A 62 34.95 -17.09 1.70
C THR A 62 33.96 -17.77 0.75
N SER A 63 32.88 -18.34 1.29
CA SER A 63 31.75 -18.89 0.53
C SER A 63 30.46 -18.90 1.36
N PRO A 64 29.27 -19.06 0.75
CA PRO A 64 28.01 -19.10 1.49
C PRO A 64 27.97 -20.22 2.53
N LEU A 65 27.39 -19.92 3.71
CA LEU A 65 27.07 -20.96 4.67
C LEU A 65 25.88 -21.78 4.14
N PRO A 66 25.92 -23.12 4.24
CA PRO A 66 24.87 -23.96 3.69
C PRO A 66 23.63 -23.84 4.57
N TYR A 67 22.49 -23.50 3.97
CA TYR A 67 21.23 -23.44 4.72
C TYR A 67 20.48 -24.77 4.58
N LEU A 68 20.66 -25.65 5.57
CA LEU A 68 20.15 -27.04 5.52
C LEU A 68 18.86 -27.21 6.34
N PRO A 69 18.00 -28.18 5.98
CA PRO A 69 16.82 -28.51 6.79
C PRO A 69 17.18 -28.85 8.24
N GLY A 70 16.39 -28.35 9.19
CA GLY A 70 16.55 -28.58 10.63
C GLY A 70 17.73 -27.88 11.29
N ILE A 71 18.52 -27.10 10.54
CA ILE A 71 19.69 -26.38 11.07
C ILE A 71 19.34 -24.96 11.46
N THR A 72 19.62 -24.60 12.71
CA THR A 72 19.55 -23.23 13.22
C THR A 72 20.94 -22.66 13.44
N TYR A 73 21.23 -21.50 12.85
CA TYR A 73 22.42 -20.71 13.14
C TYR A 73 22.10 -19.69 14.22
N GLN A 74 22.73 -19.81 15.40
CA GLN A 74 22.46 -18.96 16.55
C GLN A 74 23.72 -18.22 16.99
N GLY A 75 23.74 -16.91 16.79
CA GLY A 75 24.77 -16.02 17.29
C GLY A 75 24.34 -15.23 18.53
N ILE A 76 25.17 -14.26 18.89
CA ILE A 76 24.85 -13.22 19.86
C ILE A 76 24.32 -12.01 19.10
N PRO A 77 23.08 -11.55 19.38
CA PRO A 77 22.48 -10.42 18.68
C PRO A 77 23.47 -9.25 18.51
N PRO A 78 23.61 -8.72 17.27
CA PRO A 78 24.51 -7.63 17.00
C PRO A 78 24.21 -6.41 17.87
N LYS A 79 25.27 -5.77 18.37
CA LYS A 79 25.17 -4.44 18.95
C LYS A 79 25.48 -3.43 17.85
N VAL A 80 24.55 -2.51 17.65
CA VAL A 80 24.68 -1.44 16.64
C VAL A 80 24.90 -0.10 17.31
N LEU A 81 25.70 0.76 16.68
CA LEU A 81 25.92 2.15 17.09
C LEU A 81 25.58 3.05 15.90
N GLN A 82 24.74 4.07 16.11
CA GLN A 82 24.44 5.01 15.03
C GLN A 82 25.69 5.77 14.57
N GLN A 83 25.82 5.93 13.27
CA GLN A 83 26.82 6.76 12.64
C GLN A 83 26.42 8.23 12.71
N ASN A 84 27.43 9.13 12.63
CA ASN A 84 27.24 10.59 12.54
C ASN A 84 26.46 11.24 13.70
N VAL A 85 26.49 10.63 14.89
CA VAL A 85 25.92 11.23 16.10
C VAL A 85 26.77 12.43 16.52
N THR A 86 26.24 13.65 16.32
CA THR A 86 26.84 14.89 16.83
C THR A 86 26.04 15.36 18.05
N ALA A 87 26.61 16.19 18.92
CA ALA A 87 25.88 16.71 20.09
C ALA A 87 24.55 17.36 19.65
N GLY A 88 23.42 16.82 20.12
CA GLY A 88 22.07 17.29 19.78
C GLY A 88 21.43 16.66 18.54
N THR A 89 22.11 15.75 17.83
CA THR A 89 21.57 15.01 16.67
C THR A 89 21.70 13.51 16.90
N TRP A 90 20.79 12.95 17.70
CA TRP A 90 20.58 11.50 17.74
C TRP A 90 19.49 11.15 16.73
N LEU A 91 19.85 10.38 15.70
CA LEU A 91 18.93 9.89 14.69
C LEU A 91 18.72 8.40 14.91
N GLY A 92 17.67 8.04 15.65
CA GLY A 92 17.30 6.65 15.96
C GLY A 92 17.31 5.76 14.73
N ASP A 93 16.80 6.30 13.62
CA ASP A 93 16.58 5.58 12.37
C ASP A 93 17.66 5.91 11.31
N GLY A 94 18.83 6.33 11.78
CA GLY A 94 20.01 6.63 10.97
C GLY A 94 20.83 5.39 10.60
N GLU A 95 21.88 5.62 9.81
CA GLU A 95 22.89 4.61 9.52
C GLU A 95 23.57 4.14 10.81
N TRP A 96 24.03 2.89 10.84
CA TRP A 96 24.62 2.29 12.03
C TRP A 96 25.77 1.36 11.68
N ASP A 97 26.73 1.19 12.60
CA ASP A 97 27.83 0.23 12.52
C ASP A 97 27.70 -0.88 13.56
N TYR A 98 28.25 -2.04 13.24
CA TYR A 98 28.42 -3.12 14.20
C TYR A 98 29.54 -2.80 15.20
N VAL A 99 29.21 -2.82 16.49
CA VAL A 99 30.17 -2.60 17.60
C VAL A 99 30.30 -3.81 18.54
N GLY A 100 29.54 -4.87 18.30
CA GLY A 100 29.64 -6.13 19.05
C GLY A 100 28.63 -7.18 18.58
N GLY A 101 28.65 -8.36 19.24
CA GLY A 101 27.82 -9.51 18.87
C GLY A 101 28.49 -10.41 17.83
N THR A 102 27.71 -11.32 17.23
CA THR A 102 28.16 -12.21 16.15
C THR A 102 27.98 -11.51 14.80
N ARG A 103 29.07 -11.37 14.04
CA ARG A 103 29.05 -10.74 12.72
C ARG A 103 29.78 -11.61 11.70
N LEU A 104 29.12 -11.90 10.58
CA LEU A 104 29.72 -12.52 9.40
C LEU A 104 30.15 -11.44 8.41
N VAL A 105 31.30 -11.59 7.77
CA VAL A 105 31.83 -10.63 6.80
C VAL A 105 32.24 -11.34 5.52
N GLY A 106 31.71 -10.87 4.39
CA GLY A 106 32.08 -11.34 3.05
C GLY A 106 32.93 -10.32 2.30
N ASP A 107 33.14 -10.59 1.01
CA ASP A 107 33.86 -9.73 0.07
C ASP A 107 32.95 -9.08 -0.98
N GLY A 108 31.64 -9.25 -0.86
CA GLY A 108 30.64 -8.73 -1.78
C GLY A 108 30.35 -9.61 -3.00
N THR A 109 30.95 -10.80 -3.09
CA THR A 109 30.85 -11.69 -4.28
C THR A 109 29.90 -12.88 -4.12
N PHE A 110 29.49 -13.20 -2.89
CA PHE A 110 28.59 -14.31 -2.57
C PHE A 110 27.63 -13.98 -1.41
N ALA A 111 26.60 -14.79 -1.19
CA ALA A 111 25.59 -14.60 -0.13
C ALA A 111 26.07 -15.14 1.23
N ALA A 112 25.63 -14.57 2.35
CA ALA A 112 26.01 -15.10 3.68
C ALA A 112 25.32 -16.44 3.97
N PHE A 113 24.01 -16.50 3.75
CA PHE A 113 23.21 -17.73 3.81
C PHE A 113 22.51 -17.97 2.48
N GLU A 114 22.67 -19.17 1.93
CA GLU A 114 22.07 -19.52 0.64
C GLU A 114 21.51 -20.94 0.63
N ALA A 115 20.30 -21.07 0.07
CA ALA A 115 19.71 -22.36 -0.31
C ALA A 115 18.72 -22.17 -1.46
N ASN A 116 18.72 -23.12 -2.40
CA ASN A 116 17.84 -23.09 -3.58
C ASN A 116 17.83 -21.76 -4.35
N PRO A 117 18.99 -21.15 -4.66
CA PRO A 117 19.06 -19.79 -5.19
C PRO A 117 18.75 -19.67 -6.70
N THR A 118 18.58 -20.80 -7.38
CA THR A 118 18.53 -20.86 -8.85
C THR A 118 17.12 -21.16 -9.34
N ASP A 119 16.62 -20.35 -10.26
CA ASP A 119 15.32 -20.57 -10.89
C ASP A 119 15.25 -21.93 -11.61
N GLN A 120 14.08 -22.57 -11.58
CA GLN A 120 13.80 -23.76 -12.39
C GLN A 120 12.81 -23.43 -13.52
N ALA A 121 12.92 -24.16 -14.63
CA ALA A 121 11.97 -24.04 -15.73
C ALA A 121 10.54 -24.48 -15.33
N SER A 122 10.42 -25.42 -14.39
CA SER A 122 9.14 -25.95 -13.91
C SER A 122 9.21 -26.30 -12.43
N VAL A 123 8.04 -26.31 -11.77
CA VAL A 123 7.91 -26.80 -10.39
C VAL A 123 8.32 -28.27 -10.34
N GLN A 124 9.05 -28.66 -9.31
CA GLN A 124 9.41 -30.05 -9.09
C GLN A 124 8.19 -30.89 -8.69
N SER A 125 8.16 -32.16 -9.12
CA SER A 125 7.06 -33.08 -8.78
C SER A 125 6.95 -33.36 -7.28
N ASP A 126 8.06 -33.24 -6.55
CA ASP A 126 8.11 -33.38 -5.10
C ASP A 126 8.82 -32.17 -4.48
N ILE A 127 7.99 -31.23 -4.03
CA ILE A 127 8.40 -29.96 -3.41
C ILE A 127 9.13 -30.21 -2.08
N GLY A 128 8.83 -31.33 -1.40
CA GLY A 128 9.45 -31.70 -0.14
C GLY A 128 10.96 -31.95 -0.24
N ASN A 129 11.47 -32.26 -1.44
CA ASN A 129 12.89 -32.53 -1.65
C ASN A 129 13.76 -31.28 -1.70
N THR A 130 13.19 -30.12 -2.04
CA THR A 130 13.93 -28.86 -2.06
C THR A 130 13.66 -28.00 -0.85
N GLN A 131 12.51 -28.12 -0.18
CA GLN A 131 12.19 -27.21 0.93
C GLN A 131 13.24 -27.23 2.06
N ILE A 132 13.57 -26.05 2.55
CA ILE A 132 14.34 -25.91 3.80
C ILE A 132 13.35 -25.87 4.96
N SER A 133 13.05 -27.06 5.49
CA SER A 133 12.14 -27.21 6.61
C SER A 133 12.84 -26.99 7.96
N ASN A 134 12.17 -26.32 8.91
CA ASN A 134 12.64 -26.13 10.28
C ASN A 134 14.04 -25.49 10.41
N GLY A 135 14.45 -24.71 9.41
CA GLY A 135 15.69 -23.93 9.45
C GLY A 135 15.56 -22.68 10.33
N GLY A 136 16.67 -22.22 10.91
CA GLY A 136 16.68 -21.03 11.76
C GLY A 136 17.88 -20.09 11.57
N ILE A 137 17.67 -18.79 11.73
CA ILE A 137 18.74 -17.77 11.87
C ILE A 137 18.38 -16.88 13.06
N TYR A 138 19.27 -16.78 14.04
CA TYR A 138 19.04 -15.96 15.23
C TYR A 138 20.26 -15.15 15.63
N GLY A 139 20.09 -13.84 15.82
CA GLY A 139 21.09 -12.99 16.48
C GLY A 139 22.40 -12.88 15.69
N ILE A 140 22.33 -12.67 14.38
CA ILE A 140 23.49 -12.61 13.49
C ILE A 140 23.46 -11.33 12.67
N GLY A 141 24.61 -10.65 12.60
CA GLY A 141 24.87 -9.55 11.69
C GLY A 141 25.64 -10.03 10.48
N VAL A 142 25.34 -9.49 9.29
CA VAL A 142 26.09 -9.74 8.06
C VAL A 142 26.51 -8.42 7.42
N ASP A 143 27.70 -8.40 6.84
CA ASP A 143 28.25 -7.22 6.16
C ASP A 143 29.01 -7.62 4.89
N ASN A 144 28.84 -6.83 3.82
CA ASN A 144 29.57 -6.95 2.56
C ASN A 144 29.37 -8.31 1.86
N PHE A 145 28.13 -8.67 1.56
CA PHE A 145 27.75 -9.86 0.79
C PHE A 145 26.96 -9.47 -0.47
N THR A 146 26.69 -10.39 -1.40
CA THR A 146 25.67 -10.15 -2.42
C THR A 146 24.29 -10.14 -1.78
N TYR A 147 23.97 -11.18 -1.02
CA TYR A 147 22.75 -11.29 -0.24
C TYR A 147 23.08 -11.56 1.23
N GLY A 148 22.33 -10.96 2.15
CA GLY A 148 22.39 -11.41 3.55
C GLY A 148 21.77 -12.81 3.68
N ILE A 149 20.54 -12.96 3.18
CA ILE A 149 19.85 -14.25 3.05
C ILE A 149 19.33 -14.38 1.62
N HIS A 150 19.58 -15.52 0.97
CA HIS A 150 18.97 -15.88 -0.31
C HIS A 150 18.44 -17.32 -0.25
N ILE A 151 17.13 -17.45 0.02
CA ILE A 151 16.49 -18.76 0.16
C ILE A 151 15.29 -18.84 -0.78
N GLY A 152 15.33 -19.83 -1.68
CA GLY A 152 14.31 -20.07 -2.70
C GLY A 152 14.49 -19.25 -3.97
N ALA A 153 13.80 -19.67 -5.03
CA ALA A 153 13.86 -19.09 -6.37
C ALA A 153 12.57 -19.39 -7.15
N GLN A 154 12.45 -18.93 -8.40
CA GLN A 154 11.32 -19.27 -9.25
C GLN A 154 11.19 -20.80 -9.37
N ASN A 155 9.96 -21.30 -9.19
CA ASN A 155 9.65 -22.72 -9.23
C ASN A 155 10.37 -23.64 -8.22
N ILE A 156 11.07 -23.11 -7.21
CA ILE A 156 11.66 -23.89 -6.10
C ILE A 156 11.14 -23.41 -4.75
N MET A 157 10.80 -24.34 -3.85
CA MET A 157 10.45 -24.00 -2.48
C MET A 157 11.64 -23.48 -1.68
N GLY A 158 11.45 -22.38 -0.99
CA GLY A 158 12.40 -21.83 -0.04
C GLY A 158 12.21 -22.48 1.32
N MET A 159 11.65 -21.72 2.26
CA MET A 159 11.65 -22.06 3.69
C MET A 159 10.26 -22.49 4.19
N VAL A 160 10.22 -23.55 4.99
CA VAL A 160 8.97 -24.07 5.59
C VAL A 160 9.15 -24.29 7.08
N TYR A 161 8.17 -23.87 7.91
CA TYR A 161 8.27 -23.99 9.38
C TYR A 161 9.54 -23.35 9.96
N GLY A 162 10.03 -22.30 9.31
CA GLY A 162 11.31 -21.67 9.62
C GLY A 162 11.19 -20.48 10.56
N LYS A 163 12.31 -20.07 11.17
CA LYS A 163 12.39 -18.88 12.02
C LYS A 163 13.59 -17.98 11.71
N ILE A 164 13.36 -16.69 11.54
CA ILE A 164 14.43 -15.68 11.43
C ILE A 164 14.17 -14.60 12.47
N ASP A 165 15.14 -14.28 13.32
CA ASP A 165 14.94 -13.27 14.36
C ASP A 165 16.26 -12.60 14.77
N LYS A 166 16.20 -11.30 15.09
CA LYS A 166 17.36 -10.43 15.38
C LYS A 166 18.45 -10.56 14.31
N PHE A 167 18.06 -10.43 13.04
CA PHE A 167 18.96 -10.50 11.90
C PHE A 167 19.25 -9.10 11.35
N PHE A 168 20.53 -8.80 11.13
CA PHE A 168 20.99 -7.49 10.71
C PHE A 168 21.80 -7.65 9.44
N ALA A 169 21.46 -6.92 8.37
CA ALA A 169 22.22 -6.95 7.12
C ALA A 169 22.68 -5.55 6.74
N LYS A 170 23.98 -5.43 6.43
CA LYS A 170 24.59 -4.18 6.01
C LYS A 170 25.36 -4.35 4.69
N ASN A 171 25.38 -3.31 3.87
CA ASN A 171 26.20 -3.21 2.65
C ASN A 171 26.08 -4.41 1.69
N CYS A 172 24.89 -4.99 1.54
CA CYS A 172 24.70 -6.06 0.57
C CYS A 172 24.60 -5.49 -0.86
N SER A 173 25.32 -6.07 -1.82
CA SER A 173 25.33 -5.57 -3.22
C SER A 173 24.06 -5.95 -4.01
N GLN A 174 23.24 -6.87 -3.49
CA GLN A 174 21.90 -7.21 -3.98
C GLN A 174 20.84 -6.93 -2.91
N TRP A 175 20.36 -7.95 -2.20
CA TRP A 175 19.30 -7.78 -1.19
C TRP A 175 19.82 -8.06 0.22
N GLY A 176 19.37 -7.29 1.22
CA GLY A 176 19.60 -7.67 2.62
C GLY A 176 18.96 -9.03 2.93
N VAL A 177 17.70 -9.20 2.51
CA VAL A 177 16.98 -10.48 2.59
C VAL A 177 16.24 -10.73 1.29
N LYS A 178 16.35 -11.94 0.75
CA LYS A 178 15.50 -12.46 -0.33
C LYS A 178 15.00 -13.84 0.06
N LEU A 179 13.73 -13.89 0.47
CA LEU A 179 13.02 -15.10 0.83
C LEU A 179 11.90 -15.34 -0.19
N VAL A 180 11.95 -16.48 -0.86
CA VAL A 180 11.05 -16.82 -1.96
C VAL A 180 10.40 -18.16 -1.65
N ASN A 181 9.09 -18.25 -1.94
CA ASN A 181 8.29 -19.46 -1.75
C ASN A 181 8.44 -20.02 -0.34
N PHE A 182 7.77 -19.40 0.62
CA PHE A 182 7.84 -19.77 2.03
C PHE A 182 6.47 -20.18 2.57
N GLN A 183 6.46 -20.97 3.64
CA GLN A 183 5.21 -21.38 4.28
C GLN A 183 5.41 -21.62 5.79
N HIS A 184 4.50 -21.08 6.60
CA HIS A 184 4.55 -21.16 8.06
C HIS A 184 5.88 -20.65 8.63
N VAL A 185 6.34 -19.51 8.13
CA VAL A 185 7.58 -18.88 8.60
C VAL A 185 7.25 -17.80 9.62
N ALA A 186 8.07 -17.73 10.67
CA ALA A 186 8.00 -16.67 11.67
C ALA A 186 9.25 -15.79 11.59
N ILE A 187 9.04 -14.49 11.42
CA ILE A 187 10.08 -13.46 11.41
C ILE A 187 9.87 -12.55 12.61
N GLY A 188 10.88 -12.47 13.48
CA GLY A 188 10.90 -11.51 14.59
C GLY A 188 11.37 -10.14 14.11
N GLU A 189 12.62 -9.82 14.39
CA GLU A 189 13.26 -8.56 13.97
C GLU A 189 14.25 -8.76 12.80
N ILE A 190 14.11 -7.97 11.73
CA ILE A 190 15.12 -7.85 10.67
C ILE A 190 15.41 -6.38 10.34
N LEU A 191 16.68 -5.96 10.45
CA LEU A 191 17.13 -4.63 10.06
C LEU A 191 18.06 -4.69 8.85
N THR A 192 17.75 -3.95 7.78
CA THR A 192 18.62 -3.80 6.61
C THR A 192 19.09 -2.36 6.47
N CYS A 193 20.38 -2.16 6.23
CA CYS A 193 21.01 -0.84 6.17
C CYS A 193 22.02 -0.77 5.03
N LEU A 194 21.89 0.20 4.13
CA LEU A 194 22.81 0.38 3.00
C LEU A 194 22.92 -0.85 2.09
N CYS A 195 21.91 -1.72 2.05
CA CYS A 195 21.82 -2.77 1.04
C CYS A 195 21.30 -2.18 -0.28
N GLN A 196 21.80 -2.66 -1.44
CA GLN A 196 21.34 -2.19 -2.76
C GLN A 196 19.81 -2.28 -2.87
N ASN A 197 19.21 -3.32 -2.31
CA ASN A 197 17.78 -3.42 -2.03
C ASN A 197 17.59 -3.92 -0.59
N GLY A 198 16.50 -3.51 0.04
CA GLY A 198 16.21 -3.84 1.43
C GLY A 198 15.85 -5.30 1.64
N GLN A 199 14.56 -5.62 1.48
CA GLN A 199 14.02 -6.95 1.80
C GLN A 199 13.00 -7.39 0.75
N TYR A 200 13.06 -8.66 0.35
CA TYR A 200 12.17 -9.29 -0.63
C TYR A 200 11.52 -10.54 -0.07
N TYR A 201 10.19 -10.58 -0.14
CA TYR A 201 9.34 -11.71 0.25
C TYR A 201 8.45 -12.06 -0.94
N GLY A 202 8.73 -13.18 -1.61
CA GLY A 202 8.06 -13.51 -2.87
C GLY A 202 7.34 -14.86 -2.90
N ALA A 203 6.28 -14.95 -3.72
CA ALA A 203 5.73 -16.21 -4.21
C ALA A 203 5.97 -16.29 -5.73
N LEU A 204 6.96 -17.09 -6.12
CA LEU A 204 7.42 -17.28 -7.50
C LEU A 204 7.14 -18.68 -8.05
N MET A 205 6.37 -19.50 -7.33
CA MET A 205 5.75 -20.72 -7.87
C MET A 205 4.39 -20.41 -8.48
N PRO A 206 3.98 -21.06 -9.58
CA PRO A 206 2.63 -20.93 -10.13
C PRO A 206 1.58 -21.39 -9.12
N GLY A 207 0.30 -21.14 -9.41
CA GLY A 207 -0.80 -21.61 -8.56
C GLY A 207 -0.74 -23.12 -8.29
N LEU A 208 -0.61 -23.49 -7.01
CA LEU A 208 -0.60 -24.87 -6.51
C LEU A 208 -1.80 -25.08 -5.58
N THR A 209 -2.15 -26.33 -5.29
CA THR A 209 -3.20 -26.65 -4.31
C THR A 209 -2.85 -26.15 -2.90
N LEU A 210 -1.56 -26.17 -2.55
CA LEU A 210 -1.00 -25.54 -1.35
C LEU A 210 -0.22 -24.30 -1.80
N TYR A 211 -0.73 -23.12 -1.47
CA TYR A 211 -0.07 -21.85 -1.81
C TYR A 211 1.03 -21.54 -0.78
N PRO A 212 2.27 -21.26 -1.21
CA PRO A 212 3.24 -20.58 -0.35
C PRO A 212 2.65 -19.24 0.11
N GLY A 213 2.87 -18.84 1.36
CA GLY A 213 2.51 -17.48 1.79
C GLY A 213 2.23 -17.27 3.27
N ASN A 214 1.98 -18.32 4.05
CA ASN A 214 1.78 -18.18 5.49
C ASN A 214 3.04 -17.63 6.17
N LEU A 215 2.98 -16.38 6.61
CA LEU A 215 4.12 -15.66 7.15
C LEU A 215 3.67 -14.69 8.23
N GLU A 216 4.31 -14.74 9.40
CA GLU A 216 4.18 -13.71 10.43
C GLU A 216 5.49 -12.94 10.54
N ILE A 217 5.41 -11.61 10.50
CA ILE A 217 6.50 -10.67 10.67
C ILE A 217 6.19 -9.77 11.87
N GLY A 218 7.10 -9.73 12.84
CA GLY A 218 7.03 -8.90 14.03
C GLY A 218 7.51 -7.46 13.83
N GLU A 219 8.70 -7.28 13.25
CA GLU A 219 9.31 -5.97 12.98
C GLU A 219 10.34 -6.08 11.85
N ILE A 220 10.20 -5.25 10.81
CA ILE A 220 11.20 -5.15 9.74
C ILE A 220 11.51 -3.70 9.44
N PHE A 221 12.80 -3.41 9.30
CA PHE A 221 13.30 -2.08 9.01
C PHE A 221 14.20 -2.09 7.78
N ASN A 222 14.09 -1.06 6.96
CA ASN A 222 15.04 -0.81 5.89
C ASN A 222 15.45 0.67 5.83
N LEU A 223 16.76 0.93 5.82
CA LEU A 223 17.34 2.20 5.41
C LEU A 223 18.01 2.04 4.05
N ILE A 224 17.49 2.75 3.03
CA ILE A 224 18.05 2.72 1.68
C ILE A 224 19.50 3.27 1.66
N PRO A 225 20.31 2.93 0.64
CA PRO A 225 21.65 3.48 0.49
C PRO A 225 21.70 5.00 0.47
N ARG A 226 22.68 5.59 1.17
CA ARG A 226 23.02 7.03 1.10
C ARG A 226 24.53 7.25 0.92
N ASP A 227 25.25 6.21 0.54
CA ASP A 227 26.70 6.14 0.35
C ASP A 227 27.15 6.59 -1.06
N GLY A 228 26.41 7.53 -1.67
CA GLY A 228 26.71 8.07 -3.00
C GLY A 228 26.17 7.24 -4.19
N ARG A 229 25.62 6.05 -3.94
CA ARG A 229 24.88 5.29 -4.96
C ARG A 229 23.60 6.01 -5.37
N ASP A 230 23.15 5.75 -6.60
CA ASP A 230 21.84 6.21 -7.07
C ASP A 230 20.72 5.43 -6.37
N ASN A 231 20.30 5.97 -5.23
CA ASN A 231 19.32 5.37 -4.34
C ASN A 231 17.87 5.40 -4.88
N ARG A 232 17.62 6.04 -6.03
CA ARG A 232 16.36 5.94 -6.78
C ARG A 232 16.16 4.54 -7.35
N LYS A 233 17.27 3.82 -7.63
CA LYS A 233 17.27 2.46 -8.18
C LYS A 233 17.19 1.37 -7.11
N CYS A 234 17.20 1.76 -5.84
CA CYS A 234 17.15 0.85 -4.71
C CYS A 234 15.71 0.61 -4.26
N ARG A 235 15.31 -0.66 -4.17
CA ARG A 235 13.99 -1.07 -3.64
C ARG A 235 14.04 -1.15 -2.12
N GLY A 236 12.94 -0.78 -1.49
CA GLY A 236 12.78 -0.85 -0.03
C GLY A 236 12.39 -2.24 0.45
N ILE A 237 11.18 -2.36 1.01
CA ILE A 237 10.59 -3.64 1.42
C ILE A 237 9.58 -4.08 0.37
N VAL A 238 9.68 -5.33 -0.08
CA VAL A 238 8.91 -5.85 -1.21
C VAL A 238 8.22 -7.16 -0.84
N PHE A 239 6.90 -7.20 -1.04
CA PHE A 239 6.08 -8.39 -1.06
C PHE A 239 5.58 -8.60 -2.49
N GLU A 240 6.06 -9.65 -3.17
CA GLU A 240 5.85 -9.78 -4.61
C GLU A 240 5.33 -11.16 -5.04
N ILE A 241 4.21 -11.17 -5.75
CA ILE A 241 3.56 -12.39 -6.23
C ILE A 241 3.89 -12.53 -7.72
N GLY A 242 4.94 -13.27 -8.01
CA GLY A 242 5.49 -13.39 -9.35
C GLY A 242 5.16 -14.70 -10.07
N GLY A 243 4.65 -15.73 -9.42
CA GLY A 243 4.19 -16.92 -10.13
C GLY A 243 2.85 -16.69 -10.85
N THR A 244 2.65 -17.29 -12.02
CA THR A 244 1.34 -17.24 -12.72
C THR A 244 0.26 -17.91 -11.87
N ASN A 245 -0.86 -17.23 -11.64
CA ASN A 245 -1.92 -17.69 -10.71
C ASN A 245 -1.44 -17.99 -9.28
N ALA A 246 -0.27 -17.47 -8.89
CA ALA A 246 0.24 -17.65 -7.55
C ALA A 246 -0.56 -16.81 -6.56
N ALA A 247 -0.57 -17.24 -5.30
CA ALA A 247 -1.13 -16.45 -4.22
C ALA A 247 -0.12 -16.36 -3.09
N LEU A 248 -0.02 -15.18 -2.49
CA LEU A 248 0.40 -15.07 -1.10
C LEU A 248 -0.89 -14.94 -0.27
N ASN A 249 -1.02 -15.73 0.78
CA ASN A 249 -2.19 -15.71 1.65
C ASN A 249 -1.74 -15.74 3.11
N GLU A 250 -2.52 -15.09 3.98
CA GLU A 250 -2.27 -15.09 5.44
C GLU A 250 -0.87 -14.55 5.80
N VAL A 251 -0.49 -13.44 5.14
CA VAL A 251 0.69 -12.66 5.52
C VAL A 251 0.28 -11.67 6.60
N LEU A 252 0.92 -11.76 7.76
CA LEU A 252 0.74 -10.83 8.87
C LEU A 252 2.04 -10.06 9.09
N VAL A 253 1.99 -8.74 8.91
CA VAL A 253 3.13 -7.84 9.12
C VAL A 253 2.79 -6.83 10.20
N ARG A 254 3.56 -6.83 11.28
CA ARG A 254 3.52 -5.83 12.34
C ARG A 254 4.79 -4.98 12.16
N ARG A 255 4.66 -3.64 12.16
CA ARG A 255 5.79 -2.69 12.14
C ARG A 255 6.82 -2.92 11.01
N ALA A 256 6.39 -2.69 9.77
CA ALA A 256 7.33 -2.55 8.67
C ALA A 256 7.66 -1.08 8.44
N GLN A 257 8.93 -0.72 8.58
CA GLN A 257 9.44 0.63 8.37
C GLN A 257 10.44 0.66 7.21
N CYS A 258 10.26 1.60 6.28
CA CYS A 258 11.25 1.86 5.24
C CYS A 258 11.55 3.34 5.12
N ASN A 259 12.82 3.68 5.36
CA ASN A 259 13.32 5.04 5.38
C ASN A 259 14.00 5.36 4.04
N GLY A 260 13.28 6.10 3.22
CA GLY A 260 13.70 6.53 1.88
C GLY A 260 14.44 7.86 1.87
N PHE A 261 15.31 8.14 2.83
CA PHE A 261 15.93 9.47 2.95
C PHE A 261 16.84 9.81 1.76
N ASN A 262 16.85 11.10 1.37
CA ASN A 262 17.73 11.66 0.34
C ASN A 262 17.60 11.07 -1.08
N ARG A 263 16.43 10.57 -1.49
CA ARG A 263 16.19 10.26 -2.92
C ARG A 263 15.96 11.56 -3.67
N ALA A 264 16.93 11.97 -4.51
CA ALA A 264 16.80 13.15 -5.34
C ALA A 264 15.66 12.97 -6.38
N ASN A 265 14.92 14.04 -6.67
CA ASN A 265 13.96 14.01 -7.78
C ASN A 265 14.72 14.03 -9.12
N LEU A 266 14.47 13.04 -9.97
CA LEU A 266 14.78 13.10 -11.38
C LEU A 266 13.63 13.80 -12.10
N SER A 267 13.89 14.97 -12.67
CA SER A 267 12.97 15.63 -13.60
C SER A 267 13.58 15.55 -14.99
N THR A 268 12.86 14.97 -15.95
CA THR A 268 13.37 14.78 -17.31
C THR A 268 12.32 15.07 -18.36
N THR A 269 12.73 15.65 -19.49
CA THR A 269 11.88 15.83 -20.65
C THR A 269 11.86 14.53 -21.46
N VAL A 270 10.67 13.96 -21.62
CA VAL A 270 10.45 12.77 -22.45
C VAL A 270 9.78 13.16 -23.75
N THR A 271 10.01 12.36 -24.80
CA THR A 271 9.37 12.53 -26.11
C THR A 271 8.41 11.39 -26.37
N LEU A 272 7.19 11.75 -26.77
CA LEU A 272 6.07 10.84 -27.05
C LEU A 272 5.72 10.93 -28.53
N THR A 273 5.32 9.79 -29.11
CA THR A 273 4.86 9.69 -30.50
C THR A 273 3.48 9.08 -30.53
N SER A 274 2.53 9.73 -31.20
CA SER A 274 1.15 9.28 -31.32
C SER A 274 1.06 7.81 -31.78
N GLY A 275 0.27 7.00 -31.07
CA GLY A 275 0.09 5.57 -31.31
C GLY A 275 1.20 4.67 -30.79
N SER A 276 2.34 5.21 -30.35
CA SER A 276 3.47 4.43 -29.84
C SER A 276 3.40 4.22 -28.33
N THR A 277 3.79 3.03 -27.87
CA THR A 277 4.04 2.73 -26.44
C THR A 277 5.46 3.12 -26.00
N SER A 278 6.34 3.42 -26.95
CA SER A 278 7.72 3.82 -26.70
C SER A 278 7.78 5.28 -26.28
N VAL A 279 8.42 5.52 -25.15
CA VAL A 279 8.71 6.85 -24.62
C VAL A 279 10.22 7.05 -24.68
N SER A 280 10.66 8.05 -25.43
CA SER A 280 12.09 8.37 -25.52
C SER A 280 12.50 9.23 -24.33
N VAL A 281 13.58 8.83 -23.66
CA VAL A 281 14.19 9.55 -22.54
C VAL A 281 15.62 9.95 -22.89
N PRO A 282 16.19 11.01 -22.28
CA PRO A 282 17.56 11.43 -22.58
C PRO A 282 18.61 10.37 -22.22
N ASP A 283 18.40 9.65 -21.11
CA ASP A 283 19.28 8.61 -20.62
C ASP A 283 18.46 7.52 -19.93
N GLY A 284 18.31 6.38 -20.62
CA GLY A 284 17.55 5.24 -20.13
C GLY A 284 18.19 4.53 -18.94
N THR A 285 19.50 4.74 -18.70
CA THR A 285 20.18 4.12 -17.56
C THR A 285 19.66 4.63 -16.22
N ASN A 286 18.95 5.76 -16.18
CA ASN A 286 18.30 6.29 -14.97
C ASN A 286 17.04 5.52 -14.55
N PHE A 287 16.55 4.59 -15.37
CA PHE A 287 15.29 3.91 -15.16
C PHE A 287 15.47 2.39 -15.03
N LEU A 288 14.60 1.77 -14.26
CA LEU A 288 14.48 0.32 -14.09
C LEU A 288 13.00 -0.06 -14.13
N PRO A 289 12.65 -1.25 -14.67
CA PRO A 289 11.30 -1.78 -14.56
C PRO A 289 10.80 -1.79 -13.10
N GLY A 290 9.55 -1.40 -12.89
CA GLY A 290 8.94 -1.26 -11.58
C GLY A 290 9.11 0.11 -10.91
N MET A 291 9.99 1.00 -11.42
CA MET A 291 10.09 2.36 -10.89
C MET A 291 8.80 3.14 -11.13
N VAL A 292 8.38 3.92 -10.13
CA VAL A 292 7.17 4.74 -10.22
C VAL A 292 7.54 6.12 -10.78
N VAL A 293 6.75 6.60 -11.73
CA VAL A 293 6.91 7.91 -12.37
C VAL A 293 5.59 8.68 -12.39
N ASN A 294 5.65 9.99 -12.53
CA ASN A 294 4.48 10.83 -12.78
C ASN A 294 4.80 11.94 -13.80
N PHE A 295 3.76 12.50 -14.40
CA PHE A 295 3.88 13.62 -15.34
C PHE A 295 3.43 14.94 -14.69
N THR A 296 4.06 16.04 -15.08
CA THR A 296 3.76 17.38 -14.53
C THR A 296 2.58 18.08 -15.21
N THR A 297 2.05 17.53 -16.29
CA THR A 297 0.89 18.05 -17.02
C THR A 297 0.07 16.91 -17.61
N THR A 298 -1.22 17.16 -17.85
CA THR A 298 -2.11 16.22 -18.53
C THR A 298 -2.03 16.43 -20.04
N ASN A 299 -1.46 15.49 -20.77
CA ASN A 299 -1.43 15.49 -22.24
C ASN A 299 -1.08 14.10 -22.79
N PHE A 300 -1.33 13.87 -24.08
CA PHE A 300 -0.90 12.67 -24.83
C PHE A 300 -1.27 11.32 -24.19
N GLY A 301 -2.38 11.27 -23.43
CA GLY A 301 -2.86 10.07 -22.75
C GLY A 301 -2.36 9.90 -21.32
N PHE A 302 -1.54 10.82 -20.83
CA PHE A 302 -1.06 10.85 -19.45
C PHE A 302 -1.75 11.97 -18.66
N THR A 303 -2.07 11.67 -17.42
CA THR A 303 -2.74 12.57 -16.47
C THR A 303 -1.78 13.03 -15.38
N LEU A 304 -1.80 14.34 -15.07
CA LEU A 304 -1.08 14.95 -13.96
C LEU A 304 -1.45 14.27 -12.62
N GLY A 305 -0.44 13.97 -11.80
CA GLY A 305 -0.59 13.45 -10.45
C GLY A 305 -0.85 11.94 -10.37
N GLN A 306 -1.27 11.32 -11.47
CA GLN A 306 -1.37 9.87 -11.56
C GLN A 306 0.01 9.21 -11.52
N ALA A 307 0.12 8.14 -10.75
CA ALA A 307 1.30 7.29 -10.69
C ALA A 307 1.30 6.28 -11.85
N TYR A 308 2.43 6.17 -12.54
CA TYR A 308 2.67 5.17 -13.57
C TYR A 308 3.90 4.34 -13.20
N VAL A 309 4.09 3.22 -13.88
CA VAL A 309 5.23 2.33 -13.66
C VAL A 309 6.01 2.14 -14.95
N ILE A 310 7.33 2.18 -14.86
CA ILE A 310 8.22 1.76 -15.95
C ILE A 310 8.07 0.25 -16.16
N GLN A 311 7.72 -0.18 -17.36
CA GLN A 311 7.53 -1.60 -17.66
C GLN A 311 8.74 -2.24 -18.33
N SER A 312 9.43 -1.48 -19.18
CA SER A 312 10.64 -1.94 -19.85
C SER A 312 11.58 -0.76 -20.12
N VAL A 313 12.86 -1.08 -20.30
CA VAL A 313 13.92 -0.14 -20.65
C VAL A 313 14.78 -0.81 -21.72
N SER A 314 14.99 -0.14 -22.86
CA SER A 314 15.83 -0.59 -23.96
C SER A 314 16.58 0.61 -24.54
N GLY A 315 17.87 0.72 -24.24
CA GLY A 315 18.64 1.92 -24.56
C GLY A 315 18.01 3.16 -23.93
N ASN A 316 17.78 4.20 -24.74
CA ASN A 316 17.13 5.46 -24.34
C ASN A 316 15.60 5.46 -24.54
N THR A 317 14.99 4.27 -24.57
CA THR A 317 13.55 4.10 -24.72
C THR A 317 13.01 3.31 -23.55
N ILE A 318 11.92 3.81 -22.96
CA ILE A 318 11.17 3.13 -21.91
C ILE A 318 9.74 2.86 -22.40
N THR A 319 9.05 1.93 -21.75
CA THR A 319 7.59 1.81 -21.83
C THR A 319 6.97 2.05 -20.46
N ILE A 320 5.75 2.61 -20.44
CA ILE A 320 5.08 3.06 -19.21
C ILE A 320 3.67 2.45 -19.17
N GLY A 321 3.28 1.94 -18.01
CA GLY A 321 1.94 1.36 -17.77
C GLY A 321 1.27 1.93 -16.52
N ASN A 322 -0.01 1.59 -16.34
CA ASN A 322 -0.75 1.96 -15.13
C ASN A 322 -0.33 1.15 -13.91
N GLY A 323 0.08 -0.10 -14.12
CA GLY A 323 0.66 -0.98 -13.12
C GLY A 323 1.71 -1.91 -13.72
N LYS A 324 2.33 -2.74 -12.88
CA LYS A 324 3.37 -3.70 -13.27
C LYS A 324 2.83 -4.76 -14.24
N THR A 325 1.58 -5.17 -14.07
CA THR A 325 0.91 -6.23 -14.85
C THR A 325 0.05 -5.72 -16.01
N THR A 326 -0.13 -4.40 -16.12
CA THR A 326 -0.99 -3.82 -17.16
C THR A 326 -0.30 -3.76 -18.52
N ALA A 327 -1.02 -3.52 -19.61
CA ALA A 327 -0.38 -3.21 -20.89
C ALA A 327 0.29 -1.82 -20.86
N ALA A 328 1.32 -1.63 -21.69
CA ALA A 328 1.94 -0.33 -21.90
C ALA A 328 0.94 0.65 -22.55
N ILE A 329 1.02 1.92 -22.16
CA ILE A 329 0.14 2.98 -22.66
C ILE A 329 0.66 3.47 -24.00
N SER A 330 -0.18 3.41 -25.03
CA SER A 330 0.08 4.11 -26.30
C SER A 330 -0.23 5.60 -26.15
N ALA A 331 0.72 6.47 -26.50
CA ALA A 331 0.51 7.91 -26.44
C ALA A 331 -0.60 8.34 -27.41
N THR A 332 -1.49 9.23 -26.98
CA THR A 332 -2.62 9.71 -27.81
C THR A 332 -2.26 10.89 -28.72
N GLY A 333 -1.00 11.33 -28.70
CA GLY A 333 -0.47 12.39 -29.53
C GLY A 333 1.06 12.45 -29.46
N SER A 334 1.66 13.36 -30.24
CA SER A 334 3.12 13.52 -30.31
C SER A 334 3.57 14.84 -29.67
N GLY A 335 4.69 14.81 -28.96
CA GLY A 335 5.26 16.01 -28.33
C GLY A 335 6.18 15.65 -27.17
N THR A 336 6.44 16.61 -26.30
CA THR A 336 7.26 16.41 -25.10
C THR A 336 6.46 16.64 -23.83
N LEU A 337 6.83 15.92 -22.76
CA LEU A 337 6.32 16.11 -21.40
C LEU A 337 7.46 16.05 -20.40
N THR A 338 7.29 16.69 -19.24
CA THR A 338 8.18 16.49 -18.11
C THR A 338 7.70 15.33 -17.25
N MET A 339 8.57 14.35 -17.06
CA MET A 339 8.36 13.19 -16.21
C MET A 339 9.25 13.31 -14.96
N ASN A 340 8.66 13.03 -13.79
CA ASN A 340 9.34 13.04 -12.50
C ASN A 340 9.41 11.64 -11.90
N THR A 341 10.49 11.36 -11.17
CA THR A 341 10.60 10.17 -10.33
C THR A 341 11.60 10.39 -9.20
N ARG A 342 11.28 9.86 -8.02
CA ARG A 342 12.22 9.64 -6.92
C ARG A 342 12.57 8.16 -6.77
N GLY A 343 12.26 7.31 -7.75
CA GLY A 343 12.60 5.89 -7.74
C GLY A 343 11.47 4.94 -7.42
N PHE A 344 11.84 3.81 -6.83
CA PHE A 344 10.92 2.78 -6.34
C PHE A 344 10.13 3.25 -5.11
N PRO A 345 8.99 2.60 -4.80
CA PRO A 345 8.29 2.80 -3.54
C PRO A 345 9.14 2.45 -2.31
N ASN A 346 8.73 2.96 -1.15
CA ASN A 346 9.32 2.52 0.12
C ASN A 346 8.86 1.10 0.47
N ILE A 347 7.56 0.84 0.32
CA ILE A 347 6.97 -0.49 0.50
C ILE A 347 6.17 -0.86 -0.75
N GLU A 348 6.41 -2.05 -1.27
CA GLU A 348 5.74 -2.60 -2.45
C GLU A 348 5.00 -3.87 -2.07
N VAL A 349 3.72 -3.94 -2.43
CA VAL A 349 2.91 -5.15 -2.33
C VAL A 349 2.23 -5.35 -3.67
N SER A 350 2.78 -6.23 -4.50
CA SER A 350 2.40 -6.28 -5.92
C SER A 350 2.46 -7.66 -6.53
N SER A 351 1.59 -7.93 -7.48
CA SER A 351 1.75 -9.03 -8.45
C SER A 351 2.66 -8.65 -9.62
N LEU A 352 3.32 -9.63 -10.26
CA LEU A 352 4.02 -9.45 -11.54
C LEU A 352 3.37 -10.19 -12.72
N ASN A 353 2.51 -11.18 -12.46
CA ASN A 353 1.97 -12.04 -13.50
C ASN A 353 0.44 -12.14 -13.45
N THR A 354 -0.16 -12.58 -14.55
CA THR A 354 -1.61 -12.77 -14.66
C THR A 354 -2.11 -13.76 -13.59
N GLY A 355 -3.22 -13.41 -12.95
CA GLY A 355 -3.86 -14.22 -11.90
C GLY A 355 -3.10 -14.25 -10.56
N ALA A 356 -1.93 -13.63 -10.48
CA ALA A 356 -1.20 -13.51 -9.22
C ALA A 356 -1.90 -12.52 -8.29
N GLN A 357 -2.08 -12.89 -7.02
CA GLN A 357 -2.73 -12.02 -6.03
C GLN A 357 -2.19 -12.19 -4.61
N LEU A 358 -2.28 -11.13 -3.81
CA LEU A 358 -2.24 -11.25 -2.35
C LEU A 358 -3.66 -11.29 -1.80
N SER A 359 -3.94 -12.22 -0.90
CA SER A 359 -5.24 -12.32 -0.24
C SER A 359 -5.16 -12.45 1.28
N ASN A 360 -6.25 -12.08 1.96
CA ASN A 360 -6.50 -12.29 3.40
C ASN A 360 -5.28 -11.99 4.30
N SER A 361 -4.61 -10.87 4.01
CA SER A 361 -3.36 -10.49 4.66
C SER A 361 -3.51 -9.17 5.41
N GLN A 362 -2.69 -8.96 6.43
CA GLN A 362 -2.78 -7.82 7.33
C GLN A 362 -1.43 -7.17 7.52
N PHE A 363 -1.37 -5.87 7.27
CA PHE A 363 -0.19 -5.03 7.44
C PHE A 363 -0.53 -3.92 8.42
N PHE A 364 0.13 -3.92 9.57
CA PHE A 364 -0.11 -2.99 10.67
C PHE A 364 1.11 -2.13 10.91
N GLN A 365 0.86 -0.85 11.20
CA GLN A 365 1.91 0.13 11.53
C GLN A 365 2.98 0.19 10.43
N LEU A 366 2.54 0.26 9.18
CA LEU A 366 3.41 0.54 8.05
C LEU A 366 3.95 1.96 8.17
N ASP A 367 5.26 2.08 8.21
CA ASP A 367 5.95 3.33 8.33
C ASP A 367 6.78 3.56 7.05
N THR A 368 6.45 4.60 6.32
CA THR A 368 7.07 4.91 5.04
C THR A 368 7.67 6.30 5.11
N GLU A 369 8.90 6.43 5.61
CA GLU A 369 9.48 7.76 5.84
C GLU A 369 10.36 8.28 4.69
N GLY A 370 10.70 9.57 4.80
CA GLY A 370 11.65 10.22 3.92
C GLY A 370 11.04 10.58 2.58
N THR A 371 11.64 10.05 1.51
CA THR A 371 11.36 10.45 0.14
C THR A 371 11.14 9.25 -0.78
N ALA A 372 10.09 9.30 -1.58
CA ALA A 372 9.81 8.24 -2.55
C ALA A 372 8.97 8.76 -3.73
N SER A 373 8.91 8.01 -4.82
CA SER A 373 7.89 8.30 -5.85
C SER A 373 6.49 8.04 -5.31
N CYS A 374 6.39 6.96 -4.52
CA CYS A 374 5.21 6.58 -3.77
C CYS A 374 5.64 5.94 -2.43
N GLY A 375 4.91 6.17 -1.35
CA GLY A 375 5.19 5.51 -0.07
C GLY A 375 4.86 4.01 -0.14
N LEU A 376 3.59 3.71 -0.43
CA LEU A 376 3.03 2.36 -0.50
C LEU A 376 2.39 2.07 -1.87
N TRP A 377 2.94 1.09 -2.58
CA TRP A 377 2.37 0.58 -3.83
C TRP A 377 1.60 -0.72 -3.59
N LEU A 378 0.33 -0.76 -4.01
CA LEU A 378 -0.55 -1.91 -3.90
C LEU A 378 -1.06 -2.33 -5.29
N GLU A 379 -0.86 -3.60 -5.68
CA GLU A 379 -1.32 -4.11 -6.98
C GLU A 379 -1.83 -5.55 -6.92
N ASN A 380 -3.04 -5.78 -7.46
CA ASN A 380 -3.77 -7.07 -7.45
C ASN A 380 -3.88 -7.67 -6.04
N ILE A 381 -4.50 -6.91 -5.15
CA ILE A 381 -4.69 -7.25 -3.74
C ILE A 381 -6.16 -7.46 -3.46
N THR A 382 -6.54 -8.48 -2.68
CA THR A 382 -7.94 -8.76 -2.35
C THR A 382 -8.14 -9.13 -0.88
N GLY A 383 -9.05 -8.45 -0.17
CA GLY A 383 -9.41 -8.85 1.19
C GLY A 383 -8.30 -8.60 2.22
N CYS A 384 -7.49 -7.56 2.03
CA CYS A 384 -6.36 -7.23 2.91
C CYS A 384 -6.61 -5.97 3.74
N THR A 385 -5.86 -5.80 4.82
CA THR A 385 -5.84 -4.56 5.63
C THR A 385 -4.45 -3.94 5.64
N PHE A 386 -4.38 -2.64 5.43
CA PHE A 386 -3.15 -1.84 5.50
C PHE A 386 -3.34 -0.68 6.47
N GLY A 387 -2.63 -0.68 7.59
CA GLY A 387 -2.60 0.43 8.55
C GLY A 387 -1.26 1.15 8.47
N LEU A 388 -1.27 2.39 7.97
CA LEU A 388 -0.10 3.26 7.89
C LEU A 388 0.03 4.07 9.19
N ALA A 389 1.18 3.92 9.85
CA ALA A 389 1.60 4.73 10.98
C ALA A 389 2.18 6.08 10.50
N ASP A 390 2.96 6.06 9.42
CA ASP A 390 3.47 7.29 8.79
C ASP A 390 3.59 7.15 7.26
N ILE A 391 3.70 8.30 6.59
CA ILE A 391 3.79 8.47 5.15
C ILE A 391 4.98 9.38 4.79
N PRO A 392 5.53 9.29 3.56
CA PRO A 392 6.75 10.04 3.26
C PRO A 392 6.44 11.54 3.26
N ALA A 393 7.27 12.33 3.95
CA ALA A 393 7.10 13.79 3.98
C ALA A 393 7.23 14.44 2.60
N THR A 394 7.89 13.76 1.65
CA THR A 394 8.02 14.25 0.26
C THR A 394 7.80 13.12 -0.74
N ILE A 395 6.83 13.33 -1.64
CA ILE A 395 6.51 12.43 -2.74
C ILE A 395 6.52 13.16 -4.09
N VAL A 396 6.54 12.40 -5.19
CA VAL A 396 6.27 12.96 -6.53
C VAL A 396 4.93 12.53 -7.10
N ALA A 397 4.49 11.29 -6.86
CA ALA A 397 3.21 10.78 -7.35
C ALA A 397 2.14 10.82 -6.25
N ALA A 398 2.05 9.80 -5.39
CA ALA A 398 1.06 9.72 -4.31
C ALA A 398 1.63 8.97 -3.09
N HIS A 399 1.12 9.22 -1.89
CA HIS A 399 1.54 8.49 -0.68
C HIS A 399 1.12 7.02 -0.77
N VAL A 400 -0.11 6.77 -1.22
CA VAL A 400 -0.64 5.41 -1.44
C VAL A 400 -1.16 5.29 -2.87
N VAL A 401 -0.68 4.27 -3.59
CA VAL A 401 -1.14 3.94 -4.94
C VAL A 401 -1.78 2.57 -4.93
N GLY A 402 -2.97 2.44 -5.51
CA GLY A 402 -3.65 1.16 -5.67
C GLY A 402 -4.06 0.86 -7.11
N ARG A 403 -3.69 -0.33 -7.57
CA ARG A 403 -4.09 -0.89 -8.87
C ARG A 403 -4.81 -2.20 -8.63
N THR A 404 -6.10 -2.26 -8.96
CA THR A 404 -6.92 -3.47 -8.78
C THR A 404 -6.87 -3.99 -7.33
N VAL A 405 -7.02 -3.07 -6.36
CA VAL A 405 -7.09 -3.38 -4.93
C VAL A 405 -8.55 -3.57 -4.50
N LYS A 406 -8.97 -4.80 -4.25
CA LYS A 406 -10.39 -5.14 -4.05
C LYS A 406 -10.68 -5.51 -2.61
N PHE A 407 -11.88 -5.17 -2.13
CA PHE A 407 -12.39 -5.58 -0.82
C PHE A 407 -11.40 -5.40 0.34
N SER A 408 -10.53 -4.40 0.24
CA SER A 408 -9.44 -4.18 1.18
C SER A 408 -9.66 -2.90 1.97
N GLU A 409 -9.00 -2.80 3.11
CA GLU A 409 -9.05 -1.63 3.97
C GLU A 409 -7.71 -0.92 4.00
N ILE A 410 -7.71 0.39 3.80
CA ILE A 410 -6.55 1.25 3.98
C ILE A 410 -6.85 2.21 5.12
N ARG A 411 -5.97 2.29 6.11
CA ARG A 411 -6.09 3.18 7.28
C ARG A 411 -4.84 4.05 7.37
N CYS A 412 -4.99 5.36 7.47
CA CYS A 412 -3.87 6.27 7.58
C CYS A 412 -4.21 7.45 8.48
N GLN A 413 -3.38 7.71 9.49
CA GLN A 413 -3.59 8.84 10.41
C GLN A 413 -3.13 10.17 9.81
N ASN A 414 -2.19 10.12 8.87
CA ASN A 414 -1.61 11.30 8.24
C ASN A 414 -2.34 11.62 6.93
N ALA A 415 -2.32 12.88 6.49
CA ALA A 415 -3.01 13.35 5.30
C ALA A 415 -2.42 12.75 4.00
N ALA A 416 -2.83 11.51 3.66
CA ALA A 416 -2.28 10.81 2.51
C ALA A 416 -2.88 11.30 1.19
N VAL A 417 -2.02 11.59 0.22
CA VAL A 417 -2.40 11.78 -1.18
C VAL A 417 -2.52 10.38 -1.78
N THR A 418 -3.63 10.12 -2.46
CA THR A 418 -3.98 8.78 -2.92
C THR A 418 -4.19 8.72 -4.42
N ASP A 419 -3.87 7.58 -5.01
CA ASP A 419 -4.11 7.32 -6.42
C ASP A 419 -4.60 5.89 -6.66
N PHE A 420 -5.92 5.74 -6.73
CA PHE A 420 -6.61 4.47 -6.91
C PHE A 420 -7.28 4.36 -8.28
N ASP A 421 -7.09 3.24 -8.96
CA ASP A 421 -7.81 2.95 -10.21
C ASP A 421 -9.30 2.63 -9.99
N ALA A 422 -10.05 2.50 -11.08
CA ALA A 422 -11.49 2.22 -11.02
C ALA A 422 -11.81 0.88 -10.32
N ASN A 423 -10.96 -0.14 -10.51
CA ASN A 423 -11.14 -1.45 -9.87
C ASN A 423 -10.94 -1.38 -8.36
N SER A 424 -10.16 -0.40 -7.88
CA SER A 424 -9.86 -0.24 -6.47
C SER A 424 -11.00 0.37 -5.65
N THR A 425 -12.03 0.94 -6.32
CA THR A 425 -13.17 1.62 -5.66
C THR A 425 -14.05 0.69 -4.81
N THR A 426 -13.86 -0.63 -4.91
CA THR A 426 -14.53 -1.62 -4.05
C THR A 426 -13.93 -1.70 -2.64
N SER A 427 -12.76 -1.12 -2.43
CA SER A 427 -12.04 -1.03 -1.14
C SER A 427 -12.43 0.21 -0.34
N THR A 428 -12.06 0.24 0.94
CA THR A 428 -12.35 1.34 1.86
C THR A 428 -11.09 2.06 2.33
N TYR A 429 -11.21 3.35 2.60
CA TYR A 429 -10.20 4.20 3.21
C TYR A 429 -10.70 4.81 4.52
N TYR A 430 -9.85 4.82 5.55
CA TYR A 430 -10.14 5.39 6.85
C TYR A 430 -9.02 6.32 7.33
N GLY A 431 -9.40 7.44 7.96
CA GLY A 431 -8.47 8.37 8.63
C GLY A 431 -8.27 9.70 7.88
N ALA A 432 -7.08 10.31 7.95
CA ALA A 432 -6.85 11.59 7.30
C ALA A 432 -6.55 11.40 5.81
N ARG A 433 -7.13 12.23 4.94
CA ARG A 433 -6.99 12.14 3.48
C ARG A 433 -6.59 13.49 2.91
N GLY A 434 -5.55 13.48 2.09
CA GLY A 434 -5.19 14.57 1.19
C GLY A 434 -5.96 14.52 -0.13
N ALA A 435 -5.29 14.88 -1.23
CA ALA A 435 -5.86 14.78 -2.57
C ALA A 435 -6.04 13.32 -3.04
N ALA A 436 -7.00 13.09 -3.94
CA ALA A 436 -7.18 11.82 -4.64
C ALA A 436 -7.10 12.07 -6.16
N TYR A 437 -6.09 11.51 -6.84
CA TYR A 437 -5.82 11.85 -8.24
C TYR A 437 -6.77 11.18 -9.24
N GLN A 438 -6.92 9.85 -9.19
CA GLN A 438 -7.86 9.12 -10.05
C GLN A 438 -9.23 8.96 -9.39
N ARG A 439 -9.31 8.18 -8.31
CA ARG A 439 -10.56 7.86 -7.61
C ARG A 439 -10.41 7.95 -6.10
N PRO A 440 -11.37 8.56 -5.38
CA PRO A 440 -11.48 8.37 -3.95
C PRO A 440 -12.06 6.98 -3.64
N LEU A 441 -11.69 6.42 -2.48
CA LEU A 441 -12.32 5.21 -1.96
C LEU A 441 -13.54 5.56 -1.08
N LYS A 442 -14.40 4.58 -0.82
CA LYS A 442 -15.44 4.66 0.21
C LYS A 442 -14.83 4.59 1.61
N GLY A 443 -15.58 4.90 2.66
CA GLY A 443 -15.13 4.86 4.05
C GLY A 443 -15.38 6.16 4.81
N PHE A 444 -14.66 6.35 5.90
CA PHE A 444 -14.79 7.51 6.79
C PHE A 444 -13.45 8.23 6.93
N TRP A 445 -13.40 9.51 6.56
CA TRP A 445 -12.14 10.26 6.56
C TRP A 445 -12.30 11.72 6.95
N VAL A 446 -11.17 12.31 7.33
CA VAL A 446 -10.98 13.75 7.48
C VAL A 446 -10.25 14.24 6.23
N ASP A 447 -10.92 15.00 5.37
CA ASP A 447 -10.30 15.65 4.22
C ASP A 447 -9.58 16.91 4.70
N THR A 448 -8.25 16.84 4.77
CA THR A 448 -7.44 17.94 5.30
C THR A 448 -7.23 19.05 4.28
N VAL A 449 -7.49 18.81 2.99
CA VAL A 449 -7.41 19.84 1.94
C VAL A 449 -8.59 20.79 2.06
N ASN A 450 -9.78 20.22 2.30
CA ASN A 450 -11.03 20.99 2.40
C ASN A 450 -11.46 21.27 3.85
N GLY A 451 -10.81 20.66 4.85
CA GLY A 451 -11.13 20.81 6.27
C GLY A 451 -12.46 20.18 6.68
N VAL A 452 -12.86 19.06 6.06
CA VAL A 452 -14.19 18.46 6.22
C VAL A 452 -14.12 16.99 6.64
N ASN A 453 -15.13 16.53 7.37
CA ASN A 453 -15.32 15.10 7.64
C ASN A 453 -16.26 14.51 6.59
N GLY A 454 -15.84 13.40 5.97
CA GLY A 454 -16.60 12.70 4.94
C GLY A 454 -16.90 11.26 5.33
N LEU A 455 -18.14 10.83 5.05
CA LEU A 455 -18.54 9.42 5.05
C LEU A 455 -19.09 9.09 3.67
N ASN A 456 -18.41 8.20 2.95
CA ASN A 456 -18.86 7.67 1.66
C ASN A 456 -19.16 6.19 1.82
N ILE A 457 -20.40 5.79 1.53
CA ILE A 457 -20.89 4.42 1.64
C ILE A 457 -21.25 3.82 0.27
N GLY A 458 -21.32 4.64 -0.77
CA GLY A 458 -21.66 4.28 -2.14
C GLY A 458 -20.49 3.73 -2.95
N SER A 459 -20.82 2.96 -3.99
CA SER A 459 -19.85 2.52 -4.99
C SER A 459 -19.41 3.72 -5.83
N GLY A 460 -18.14 4.14 -5.66
CA GLY A 460 -17.54 5.32 -6.30
C GLY A 460 -17.51 5.25 -7.83
N GLY A 461 -18.63 5.58 -8.46
CA GLY A 461 -18.74 5.78 -9.90
C GLY A 461 -18.36 7.22 -10.29
N ASN A 462 -17.17 7.34 -10.87
CA ASN A 462 -16.64 8.46 -11.66
C ASN A 462 -16.09 9.71 -10.94
N ASN A 463 -14.79 9.92 -11.19
CA ASN A 463 -14.01 11.14 -11.33
C ASN A 463 -14.54 12.41 -10.66
N GLN A 464 -13.69 13.00 -9.83
CA GLN A 464 -13.60 14.45 -9.64
C GLN A 464 -14.93 15.12 -9.23
N GLY A 465 -15.34 14.97 -7.97
CA GLY A 465 -16.20 15.97 -7.32
C GLY A 465 -17.62 15.59 -6.94
N THR A 466 -18.08 14.36 -7.09
CA THR A 466 -19.39 13.94 -6.57
C THR A 466 -19.27 13.50 -5.11
N LEU A 467 -19.75 14.40 -4.26
CA LEU A 467 -19.87 14.44 -2.80
C LEU A 467 -20.00 13.07 -2.10
N PRO A 468 -19.45 12.91 -0.87
CA PRO A 468 -19.75 11.74 -0.04
C PRO A 468 -21.26 11.67 0.24
N ASP A 469 -21.84 10.47 0.33
CA ASP A 469 -23.27 10.26 0.62
C ASP A 469 -23.72 10.96 1.90
N LEU A 470 -22.79 11.12 2.85
CA LEU A 470 -22.94 12.01 3.99
C LEU A 470 -21.74 12.96 4.12
N HIS A 471 -21.99 14.27 3.95
CA HIS A 471 -20.97 15.30 4.04
C HIS A 471 -21.28 16.28 5.18
N ASN A 472 -20.35 16.44 6.13
CA ASN A 472 -20.33 17.62 7.01
C ASN A 472 -19.36 18.65 6.41
N ARG A 473 -19.83 19.39 5.41
CA ARG A 473 -19.23 20.67 5.03
C ARG A 473 -19.54 21.69 6.11
N SER A 474 -18.71 22.70 6.28
CA SER A 474 -19.09 23.95 6.96
C SER A 474 -20.42 24.46 6.38
N GLY A 475 -21.53 24.10 7.03
CA GLY A 475 -22.90 24.34 6.54
C GLY A 475 -23.85 23.12 6.48
N ASN A 476 -23.38 21.88 6.67
CA ASN A 476 -24.20 20.67 6.71
C ASN A 476 -24.19 20.07 8.13
N PHE A 477 -25.34 20.10 8.80
CA PHE A 477 -25.45 19.95 10.25
C PHE A 477 -25.59 18.49 10.71
N ILE A 478 -24.59 18.01 11.47
CA ILE A 478 -24.79 16.97 12.49
C ILE A 478 -25.05 17.73 13.80
N TYR A 479 -26.22 17.55 14.42
CA TYR A 479 -26.50 18.23 15.68
C TYR A 479 -25.60 17.67 16.80
N PRO A 480 -24.93 18.51 17.60
CA PRO A 480 -24.30 18.04 18.83
C PRO A 480 -25.35 17.36 19.69
N ARG A 481 -25.17 16.05 19.97
CA ARG A 481 -26.06 15.25 20.84
C ARG A 481 -27.51 15.03 20.37
N ALA A 482 -27.91 15.43 19.15
CA ALA A 482 -29.32 15.31 18.71
C ALA A 482 -29.54 14.57 17.36
N GLY A 483 -28.50 13.93 16.82
CA GLY A 483 -28.62 13.08 15.63
C GLY A 483 -28.38 13.81 14.30
N MET A 484 -28.67 13.11 13.20
CA MET A 484 -28.48 13.60 11.82
C MET A 484 -29.73 14.37 11.36
N GLY A 485 -29.55 15.59 10.86
CA GLY A 485 -30.65 16.45 10.38
C GLY A 485 -30.60 16.68 8.86
N SER A 486 -31.73 17.12 8.29
CA SER A 486 -31.78 17.61 6.90
C SER A 486 -31.33 19.08 6.85
N GLN A 487 -30.43 19.42 5.91
CA GLN A 487 -30.08 20.82 5.64
C GLN A 487 -31.33 21.63 5.22
N VAL A 488 -31.39 22.89 5.66
CA VAL A 488 -32.47 23.83 5.37
C VAL A 488 -31.95 24.88 4.39
N PHE A 489 -32.55 24.97 3.20
CA PHE A 489 -32.17 25.96 2.19
C PHE A 489 -33.18 27.10 2.12
N PHE A 490 -32.77 28.32 2.43
CA PHE A 490 -33.61 29.50 2.26
C PHE A 490 -33.56 30.01 0.81
N ARG A 491 -34.72 30.36 0.24
CA ARG A 491 -34.83 31.18 -0.98
C ARG A 491 -35.99 32.16 -0.86
N ASP A 492 -35.91 33.23 -1.61
CA ASP A 492 -36.89 34.32 -1.68
C ASP A 492 -37.46 34.53 -3.09
N THR A 493 -36.97 33.78 -4.07
CA THR A 493 -37.24 33.93 -5.50
C THR A 493 -37.48 32.58 -6.18
N SER A 494 -37.99 32.60 -7.42
CA SER A 494 -38.23 31.39 -8.21
C SER A 494 -36.94 30.63 -8.53
N ILE A 495 -36.99 29.30 -8.54
CA ILE A 495 -35.84 28.44 -8.81
C ILE A 495 -36.28 27.09 -9.39
N THR A 496 -35.42 26.46 -10.19
CA THR A 496 -35.53 25.03 -10.48
C THR A 496 -34.76 24.23 -9.43
N LEU A 497 -35.47 23.38 -8.70
CA LEU A 497 -34.89 22.50 -7.70
C LEU A 497 -34.09 21.38 -8.37
N GLY A 498 -32.99 20.97 -7.74
CA GLY A 498 -32.19 19.81 -8.16
C GLY A 498 -31.77 18.95 -6.98
N GLY A 499 -30.90 17.97 -7.23
CA GLY A 499 -30.39 17.08 -6.18
C GLY A 499 -29.72 17.83 -5.01
N ALA A 500 -29.12 18.99 -5.27
CA ALA A 500 -28.53 19.83 -4.22
C ALA A 500 -29.55 20.48 -3.27
N ASN A 501 -30.85 20.42 -3.56
CA ASN A 501 -31.91 21.01 -2.75
C ASN A 501 -32.80 19.96 -2.07
N THR A 502 -32.51 18.66 -2.23
CA THR A 502 -33.27 17.59 -1.57
C THR A 502 -33.14 17.69 -0.05
N GLY A 503 -34.19 17.30 0.67
CA GLY A 503 -34.33 17.61 2.10
C GLY A 503 -35.28 18.80 2.29
N ARG A 504 -34.92 19.80 3.12
CA ARG A 504 -35.83 20.90 3.46
C ARG A 504 -35.49 22.20 2.70
N VAL A 505 -36.48 22.78 2.02
CA VAL A 505 -36.36 24.08 1.34
C VAL A 505 -37.36 25.04 1.96
N VAL A 506 -36.91 26.23 2.35
CA VAL A 506 -37.73 27.25 2.99
C VAL A 506 -37.85 28.45 2.06
N PHE A 507 -39.07 28.74 1.65
CA PHE A 507 -39.40 29.97 0.93
C PHE A 507 -39.70 31.09 1.92
N ALA A 508 -38.97 32.18 1.83
CA ALA A 508 -39.10 33.37 2.67
C ALA A 508 -39.35 34.65 1.84
N GLY A 509 -39.82 34.50 0.59
CA GLY A 509 -40.02 35.62 -0.32
C GLY A 509 -41.28 36.43 0.00
N THR A 510 -41.24 37.71 -0.37
CA THR A 510 -42.36 38.65 -0.23
C THR A 510 -43.18 38.81 -1.52
N ALA A 511 -42.68 38.29 -2.65
CA ALA A 511 -43.35 38.24 -3.94
C ALA A 511 -43.71 36.80 -4.32
N VAL A 512 -44.73 36.61 -5.15
CA VAL A 512 -45.11 35.28 -5.64
C VAL A 512 -43.93 34.66 -6.40
N ALA A 513 -43.60 33.42 -6.07
CA ALA A 513 -42.50 32.68 -6.67
C ALA A 513 -42.94 31.28 -7.11
N THR A 514 -42.12 30.65 -7.95
CA THR A 514 -42.31 29.27 -8.38
C THR A 514 -41.05 28.44 -8.13
N TYR A 515 -41.21 27.33 -7.44
CA TYR A 515 -40.19 26.28 -7.37
C TYR A 515 -40.54 25.18 -8.37
N THR A 516 -39.74 25.06 -9.41
CA THR A 516 -39.90 24.05 -10.45
C THR A 516 -39.15 22.79 -10.05
N LEU A 517 -39.83 21.65 -9.97
CA LEU A 517 -39.27 20.35 -9.70
C LEU A 517 -38.49 19.84 -10.92
N PRO A 518 -37.40 19.08 -10.71
CA PRO A 518 -36.67 18.51 -11.83
C PRO A 518 -37.52 17.46 -12.55
N THR A 519 -37.26 17.23 -13.85
CA THR A 519 -37.85 16.10 -14.56
C THR A 519 -37.38 14.79 -13.91
N ILE A 520 -38.31 13.89 -13.58
CA ILE A 520 -37.97 12.52 -13.18
C ILE A 520 -37.52 11.80 -14.45
N VAL A 521 -36.21 11.61 -14.64
CA VAL A 521 -35.67 11.22 -15.95
C VAL A 521 -35.64 9.72 -16.19
N THR A 522 -35.39 8.85 -15.21
CA THR A 522 -35.39 7.38 -15.44
C THR A 522 -35.55 6.54 -14.17
N ASP A 523 -35.89 5.26 -14.34
CA ASP A 523 -35.73 4.14 -13.38
C ASP A 523 -34.94 2.97 -14.03
N THR A 524 -34.07 3.28 -14.99
CA THR A 524 -33.32 2.22 -15.70
C THR A 524 -32.04 1.82 -14.97
N SER A 525 -31.59 2.65 -14.02
CA SER A 525 -30.42 2.39 -13.17
C SER A 525 -30.53 3.15 -11.84
N PRO A 526 -30.17 2.54 -10.70
CA PRO A 526 -30.10 3.23 -9.40
C PRO A 526 -29.25 4.50 -9.42
N ALA A 527 -28.22 4.59 -10.27
CA ALA A 527 -27.31 5.74 -10.33
C ALA A 527 -27.91 6.99 -11.01
N ALA A 528 -28.95 6.81 -11.85
CA ALA A 528 -29.63 7.90 -12.56
C ALA A 528 -31.11 8.03 -12.15
N SER A 529 -31.54 7.23 -11.17
CA SER A 529 -32.92 7.19 -10.72
C SER A 529 -33.22 8.40 -9.84
N HIS A 530 -34.27 9.14 -10.22
CA HIS A 530 -34.83 10.20 -9.39
C HIS A 530 -35.92 9.66 -8.45
N ILE A 531 -36.26 8.37 -8.53
CA ILE A 531 -37.32 7.77 -7.69
C ILE A 531 -36.90 7.82 -6.22
N GLY A 532 -37.80 8.29 -5.36
CA GLY A 532 -37.53 8.50 -3.94
C GLY A 532 -36.88 9.85 -3.61
N MET A 533 -36.50 10.65 -4.61
CA MET A 533 -36.08 12.03 -4.38
C MET A 533 -37.21 12.80 -3.70
N TYR A 534 -36.93 13.47 -2.59
CA TYR A 534 -37.93 14.20 -1.83
C TYR A 534 -37.50 15.62 -1.47
N PHE A 535 -38.49 16.50 -1.41
CA PHE A 535 -38.36 17.87 -0.91
C PHE A 535 -39.46 18.12 0.13
N ASP A 536 -39.09 18.65 1.29
CA ASP A 536 -39.97 19.22 2.30
C ASP A 536 -39.91 20.74 2.16
N ILE A 537 -40.91 21.31 1.52
CA ILE A 537 -40.94 22.73 1.13
C ILE A 537 -41.84 23.48 2.12
N CYS A 538 -41.26 24.39 2.90
CA CYS A 538 -41.98 25.24 3.85
C CYS A 538 -42.07 26.67 3.32
N ASN A 539 -43.26 27.26 3.34
CA ASN A 539 -43.45 28.68 3.05
C ASN A 539 -43.55 29.47 4.36
N VAL A 540 -42.48 30.19 4.71
CA VAL A 540 -42.44 31.15 5.83
C VAL A 540 -42.47 32.60 5.35
N GLY A 541 -42.59 32.80 4.04
CA GLY A 541 -42.71 34.12 3.42
C GLY A 541 -44.11 34.70 3.59
N THR A 542 -44.35 35.84 2.93
CA THR A 542 -45.65 36.53 2.97
C THR A 542 -46.47 36.33 1.70
N ALA A 543 -45.87 35.76 0.64
CA ALA A 543 -46.54 35.48 -0.62
C ALA A 543 -46.77 33.97 -0.83
N ASN A 544 -47.71 33.63 -1.72
CA ASN A 544 -47.90 32.25 -2.16
C ASN A 544 -46.68 31.76 -2.94
N LEU A 545 -46.26 30.53 -2.67
CA LEU A 545 -45.27 29.80 -3.44
C LEU A 545 -46.00 28.78 -4.32
N THR A 546 -45.69 28.72 -5.61
CA THR A 546 -46.13 27.62 -6.47
C THR A 546 -45.02 26.59 -6.55
N VAL A 547 -45.29 25.34 -6.17
CA VAL A 547 -44.41 24.21 -6.48
C VAL A 547 -44.96 23.60 -7.76
N ALA A 548 -44.18 23.64 -8.84
CA ALA A 548 -44.58 23.18 -10.15
C ALA A 548 -43.67 22.04 -10.62
N THR A 549 -44.17 21.16 -11.46
CA THR A 549 -43.34 20.26 -12.28
C THR A 549 -42.72 21.04 -13.44
N ASP A 550 -41.87 20.40 -14.22
CA ASP A 550 -41.34 20.93 -15.49
C ASP A 550 -42.40 21.07 -16.61
N GLY A 551 -43.65 20.69 -16.34
CA GLY A 551 -44.76 20.70 -17.29
C GLY A 551 -44.92 19.40 -18.09
N THR A 552 -43.95 18.48 -18.03
CA THR A 552 -44.04 17.16 -18.70
C THR A 552 -44.61 16.08 -17.78
N GLN A 553 -44.60 16.34 -16.47
CA GLN A 553 -45.02 15.39 -15.44
C GLN A 553 -46.21 15.91 -14.64
N VAL A 554 -46.95 14.99 -14.04
CA VAL A 554 -48.13 15.32 -13.24
C VAL A 554 -47.86 15.23 -11.73
N MET A 555 -48.62 15.97 -10.95
CA MET A 555 -48.70 15.85 -9.51
C MET A 555 -49.83 14.90 -9.10
N ASN A 556 -49.56 14.04 -8.13
CA ASN A 556 -50.51 13.09 -7.54
C ASN A 556 -51.19 12.17 -8.57
N LYS A 557 -50.52 11.93 -9.72
CA LYS A 557 -51.06 11.14 -10.83
C LYS A 557 -52.41 11.66 -11.35
N VAL A 558 -52.68 12.96 -11.19
CA VAL A 558 -53.90 13.61 -11.69
C VAL A 558 -53.60 14.27 -13.02
N SER A 559 -54.30 13.83 -14.08
CA SER A 559 -54.12 14.38 -15.43
C SER A 559 -54.26 15.91 -15.44
N GLY A 560 -53.35 16.60 -16.13
CA GLY A 560 -53.33 18.07 -16.25
C GLY A 560 -52.90 18.83 -14.99
N ARG A 561 -52.74 18.16 -13.84
CA ARG A 561 -52.27 18.81 -12.61
C ARG A 561 -50.75 18.83 -12.60
N THR A 562 -50.15 19.99 -12.87
CA THR A 562 -48.69 20.15 -12.92
C THR A 562 -48.13 20.96 -11.74
N SER A 563 -48.96 21.43 -10.81
CA SER A 563 -48.52 22.25 -9.68
C SER A 563 -49.40 22.15 -8.43
N VAL A 564 -48.86 22.66 -7.31
CA VAL A 564 -49.50 22.88 -6.02
C VAL A 564 -49.09 24.26 -5.49
N THR A 565 -50.04 25.01 -4.96
CA THR A 565 -49.76 26.27 -4.26
C THR A 565 -49.57 26.02 -2.77
N VAL A 566 -48.49 26.55 -2.20
CA VAL A 566 -48.16 26.54 -0.79
C VAL A 566 -48.37 27.96 -0.26
N ALA A 567 -49.45 28.16 0.50
CA ALA A 567 -49.73 29.46 1.12
C ALA A 567 -48.72 29.80 2.23
N PRO A 568 -48.56 31.08 2.59
CA PRO A 568 -47.81 31.50 3.78
C PRO A 568 -48.18 30.68 5.01
N GLY A 569 -47.18 30.20 5.75
CA GLY A 569 -47.34 29.37 6.95
C GLY A 569 -47.54 27.88 6.69
N ASN A 570 -47.72 27.45 5.44
CA ASN A 570 -47.93 26.04 5.09
C ASN A 570 -46.67 25.38 4.54
N SER A 571 -46.72 24.06 4.43
CA SER A 571 -45.66 23.25 3.85
C SER A 571 -46.20 22.07 3.04
N VAL A 572 -45.40 21.62 2.08
CA VAL A 572 -45.70 20.48 1.21
C VAL A 572 -44.48 19.57 1.14
N VAL A 573 -44.71 18.27 1.25
CA VAL A 573 -43.72 17.26 0.90
C VAL A 573 -44.03 16.77 -0.50
N VAL A 574 -43.04 16.84 -1.38
CA VAL A 574 -43.11 16.29 -2.73
C VAL A 574 -42.06 15.19 -2.90
N THR A 575 -42.47 14.05 -3.46
CA THR A 575 -41.61 12.89 -3.68
C THR A 575 -41.75 12.39 -5.11
N ALA A 576 -40.65 12.09 -5.78
CA ALA A 576 -40.65 11.46 -7.10
C ALA A 576 -41.03 9.98 -6.97
N VAL A 577 -42.07 9.56 -7.69
CA VAL A 577 -42.65 8.22 -7.60
C VAL A 577 -42.79 7.60 -8.98
N LYS A 578 -42.62 6.27 -9.03
CA LYS A 578 -42.98 5.41 -10.16
C LYS A 578 -44.10 4.48 -9.71
N ASP A 579 -45.16 4.37 -10.51
CA ASP A 579 -46.19 3.37 -10.24
C ASP A 579 -45.87 2.00 -10.85
N ALA A 580 -46.70 0.99 -10.55
CA ALA A 580 -46.56 -0.36 -11.12
C ALA A 580 -46.67 -0.40 -12.65
N GLY A 581 -47.31 0.60 -13.27
CA GLY A 581 -47.43 0.73 -14.72
C GLY A 581 -46.24 1.46 -15.38
N GLY A 582 -45.25 1.89 -14.60
CA GLY A 582 -44.08 2.59 -15.09
C GLY A 582 -44.23 4.10 -15.25
N ASN A 583 -45.37 4.68 -14.87
CA ASN A 583 -45.60 6.12 -14.98
C ASN A 583 -44.83 6.87 -13.89
N LEU A 584 -44.18 7.95 -14.29
CA LEU A 584 -43.41 8.85 -13.42
C LEU A 584 -44.27 10.04 -13.03
N PHE A 585 -44.34 10.35 -11.73
CA PHE A 585 -45.11 11.48 -11.23
C PHE A 585 -44.56 11.99 -9.90
N TRP A 586 -44.95 13.21 -9.53
CA TRP A 586 -44.62 13.81 -8.24
C TRP A 586 -45.77 13.60 -7.25
N LEU A 587 -45.55 12.86 -6.17
CA LEU A 587 -46.50 12.74 -5.07
C LEU A 587 -46.35 13.95 -4.14
N ALA A 588 -47.34 14.83 -4.13
CA ALA A 588 -47.44 16.01 -3.29
C ALA A 588 -48.45 15.79 -2.15
N LYS A 589 -47.99 15.87 -0.90
CA LYS A 589 -48.81 15.80 0.30
C LYS A 589 -48.55 17.00 1.19
N ALA A 590 -49.57 17.48 1.92
CA ALA A 590 -49.33 18.45 2.98
C ALA A 590 -48.29 17.88 3.96
N SER A 591 -47.30 18.68 4.36
CA SER A 591 -46.44 18.26 5.47
C SER A 591 -47.32 18.29 6.72
N ALA A 592 -47.32 17.21 7.50
CA ALA A 592 -48.00 17.25 8.79
C ALA A 592 -47.24 18.26 9.66
N LEU A 593 -47.80 19.47 9.82
CA LEU A 593 -47.46 20.30 10.95
C LEU A 593 -47.89 19.50 12.17
N VAL A 594 -46.93 18.86 12.84
CA VAL A 594 -47.14 18.41 14.21
C VAL A 594 -47.40 19.69 14.99
N SER A 595 -48.68 19.95 15.26
CA SER A 595 -49.16 21.08 16.06
C SER A 595 -48.54 21.07 17.44
#